data_AF-A0A8T2ULT7-F1
#
_entry.id   AF-A0A8T2ULT7-F1
#
_cell.length_a   1.000
_cell.length_b   1.000
_cell.length_c   1.000
_cell.angle_alpha   90.00
_cell.angle_beta   90.00
_cell.angle_gamma   90.00
#
_symmetry.space_group_name_H-M   'P 1'
#
loop_
_entity.id
_entity.type
_entity.pdbx_description
1 polymer ?
#
loop_
_entity_poly.entity_id
_entity_poly.type
_entity_poly.pdbx_seq_one_letter_code
_entity_poly.pdbx_strand_id
1 'polypeptide(L)' 'MAAAQPAIALVDERMSTEGTGLSLGVSNPLLVWILLGVATIVWALFFTYASTLKEDDDSGLAL' A
#
# COMPACT_ATOMS: atom_id res chain seq x y z
N MET A 1 -5.92 -10.29 50.93
CA MET A 1 -6.64 -9.20 50.23
C MET A 1 -5.92 -9.00 48.90
N ALA A 2 -6.45 -9.59 47.82
CA ALA A 2 -5.85 -9.44 46.49
C ALA A 2 -6.28 -8.07 45.95
N ALA A 3 -5.31 -7.20 45.63
CA ALA A 3 -5.57 -5.89 45.06
C ALA A 3 -6.18 -6.05 43.66
N ALA A 4 -7.29 -5.36 43.40
CA ALA A 4 -7.84 -5.24 42.05
C ALA A 4 -6.84 -4.46 41.19
N GLN A 5 -6.30 -5.11 40.16
CA GLN A 5 -5.50 -4.43 39.14
C GLN A 5 -6.41 -3.42 38.40
N PRO A 6 -5.94 -2.22 38.05
CA PRO A 6 -6.77 -1.25 37.34
C PRO A 6 -7.23 -1.85 36.00
N ALA A 7 -8.54 -1.93 35.81
CA ALA A 7 -9.11 -2.31 34.52
C ALA A 7 -8.80 -1.18 33.52
N ILE A 8 -7.98 -1.45 32.51
CA ILE A 8 -7.85 -0.55 31.36
C ILE A 8 -9.17 -0.65 30.59
N ALA A 9 -10.00 0.38 30.71
CA ALA A 9 -11.24 0.51 29.95
C ALA A 9 -10.92 0.95 28.52
N LEU A 10 -10.42 0.03 27.68
CA LEU A 10 -10.54 0.17 26.24
C LEU A 10 -11.99 -0.17 25.91
N VAL A 11 -12.79 0.86 25.62
CA VAL A 11 -14.23 0.70 25.31
C VAL A 11 -14.43 -0.08 24.02
N ASP A 12 -13.52 0.10 23.05
CA ASP A 12 -13.54 -0.58 21.76
C ASP A 12 -12.13 -1.01 21.30
N GLU A 13 -12.10 -2.03 20.44
CA GLU A 13 -10.91 -2.41 19.69
C GLU A 13 -10.73 -1.50 18.47
N ARG A 14 -9.54 -0.93 18.32
CA ARG A 14 -9.16 -0.10 17.18
C ARG A 14 -7.78 -0.53 16.68
N MET A 15 -7.49 -0.34 15.39
CA MET A 15 -6.20 -0.70 14.82
C MET A 15 -5.00 0.06 15.42
N SER A 16 -5.21 1.25 16.01
CA SER A 16 -4.20 2.02 16.77
C SER A 16 -2.85 2.24 16.06
N THR A 17 -2.84 2.36 14.72
CA THR A 17 -1.60 2.50 13.93
C THR A 17 -1.24 3.95 13.61
N GLU A 18 -2.06 4.91 14.01
CA GLU A 18 -1.76 6.34 13.94
C GLU A 18 -0.55 6.72 14.82
N GLY A 19 0.34 7.59 14.32
CA GLY A 19 1.54 8.03 15.04
C GLY A 19 2.66 6.99 15.19
N THR A 20 2.47 5.76 14.71
CA THR A 20 3.48 4.67 14.80
C THR A 20 4.61 4.77 13.77
N GLY A 21 4.46 5.64 12.77
CA GLY A 21 5.48 5.84 11.73
C GLY A 21 5.59 4.69 10.71
N LEU A 22 4.56 3.85 10.59
CA LEU A 22 4.53 2.76 9.60
C LEU A 22 4.65 3.31 8.17
N SER A 23 5.61 2.77 7.41
CA SER A 23 5.85 3.17 6.04
C SER A 23 4.63 2.89 5.16
N LEU A 24 4.22 3.91 4.38
CA LEU A 24 3.04 3.88 3.52
C LEU A 24 1.74 3.46 4.24
N GLY A 25 1.68 3.51 5.57
CA GLY A 25 0.53 3.06 6.36
C GLY A 25 0.34 1.54 6.43
N VAL A 26 1.37 0.73 6.18
CA VAL A 26 1.28 -0.74 6.16
C VAL A 26 1.24 -1.30 7.59
N SER A 27 0.04 -1.59 8.08
CA SER A 27 -0.19 -2.20 9.41
C SER A 27 -0.48 -3.70 9.38
N ASN A 28 -0.52 -4.31 8.19
CA ASN A 28 -0.80 -5.73 7.96
C ASN A 28 0.02 -6.22 6.76
N PRO A 29 0.70 -7.38 6.82
CA PRO A 29 1.50 -7.92 5.71
C PRO A 29 0.73 -8.03 4.39
N LEU A 30 -0.58 -8.30 4.43
CA LEU A 30 -1.43 -8.37 3.24
C LEU A 30 -1.49 -7.04 2.48
N LEU A 31 -1.36 -5.90 3.16
CA LEU A 31 -1.36 -4.58 2.52
C LEU A 31 -0.19 -4.39 1.56
N VAL A 32 0.98 -4.98 1.85
CA VAL A 32 2.14 -4.96 0.93
C VAL A 32 1.77 -5.66 -0.38
N TRP A 33 1.12 -6.81 -0.28
CA TRP A 33 0.71 -7.58 -1.45
C TRP A 33 -0.40 -6.90 -2.25
N ILE A 34 -1.27 -6.12 -1.60
CA ILE A 34 -2.25 -5.29 -2.31
C ILE A 34 -1.53 -4.17 -3.06
N LEU A 35 -0.63 -3.44 -2.40
CA LEU A 35 0.13 -2.35 -3.03
C LEU A 35 0.95 -2.85 -4.22
N LEU A 36 1.71 -3.93 -4.01
CA LEU A 36 2.49 -4.57 -5.07
C LEU A 36 1.60 -5.15 -6.16
N GLY A 37 0.53 -5.87 -5.79
CA GLY A 37 -0.37 -6.53 -6.72
C GLY A 37 -1.05 -5.55 -7.66
N VAL A 38 -1.67 -4.50 -7.13
CA VAL A 38 -2.37 -3.49 -7.96
C VAL A 38 -1.39 -2.72 -8.83
N ALA A 39 -0.28 -2.23 -8.25
CA ALA A 39 0.74 -1.50 -9.02
C ALA A 39 1.32 -2.36 -10.14
N THR A 40 1.63 -3.63 -9.85
CA THR A 40 2.19 -4.57 -10.82
C THR A 40 1.18 -4.97 -11.87
N ILE A 41 -0.10 -5.16 -11.53
CA ILE A 41 -1.15 -5.49 -12.50
C ILE A 41 -1.34 -4.33 -13.48
N VAL A 42 -1.50 -3.09 -12.99
CA VAL A 42 -1.65 -1.92 -13.86
C VAL A 42 -0.40 -1.73 -14.72
N TRP A 43 0.79 -1.87 -14.12
CA TRP A 43 2.05 -1.82 -14.84
C TRP A 43 2.17 -2.91 -15.90
N ALA A 44 1.76 -4.15 -15.62
CA ALA A 44 1.84 -5.25 -16.57
C ALA A 44 0.88 -5.05 -17.76
N LEU A 45 -0.33 -4.54 -17.50
CA LEU A 45 -1.28 -4.17 -18.56
C LEU A 45 -0.71 -3.04 -19.42
N PHE A 46 -0.18 -2.00 -18.79
CA PHE A 46 0.49 -0.90 -19.48
C PHE A 46 1.69 -1.39 -20.31
N PHE A 47 2.57 -2.20 -19.72
CA PHE A 47 3.76 -2.73 -20.37
C PHE A 47 3.40 -3.62 -21.57
N THR A 48 2.38 -4.47 -21.42
CA THR A 48 1.85 -5.28 -22.52
C THR A 48 1.34 -4.39 -23.65
N TYR A 49 0.55 -3.37 -23.33
CA TYR A 49 0.07 -2.40 -24.32
C TYR A 49 1.23 -1.65 -25.00
N ALA A 50 2.16 -1.10 -24.21
CA ALA A 50 3.30 -0.33 -24.68
C ALA A 50 4.20 -1.17 -25.60
N SER A 51 4.35 -2.47 -25.35
CA SER A 51 5.11 -3.38 -26.21
C SER A 51 4.54 -3.53 -27.63
N THR A 52 3.30 -3.10 -27.87
CA THR A 52 2.68 -3.08 -29.20
C THR A 52 2.93 -1.79 -29.97
N LEU A 53 3.39 -0.74 -29.29
CA LEU A 53 3.70 0.55 -29.89
C LEU A 53 5.00 0.42 -30.69
N LYS A 54 4.99 0.92 -31.93
CA LYS A 54 6.20 1.08 -32.73
C LYS A 54 6.68 2.52 -32.54
N GLU A 55 7.62 2.70 -31.63
CA GLU A 55 8.25 3.97 -31.38
C GLU A 55 9.69 3.94 -31.92
N ASP A 56 10.12 5.09 -32.41
CA ASP A 56 11.49 5.43 -32.78
C ASP A 56 11.97 6.56 -31.87
N ASP A 57 13.27 6.87 -31.91
CA ASP A 57 13.89 7.86 -31.03
C ASP A 57 13.24 9.26 -31.13
N ASP A 58 12.59 9.58 -32.26
CA ASP A 58 11.89 10.84 -32.53
C ASP A 58 10.36 10.79 -32.29
N SER A 59 9.82 9.72 -31.69
CA SER A 59 8.35 9.54 -31.53
C SER A 59 7.71 10.39 -30.43
N GLY A 60 8.51 10.98 -29.55
CA GLY A 60 8.02 11.87 -28.49
C GLY A 60 7.43 13.17 -29.03
N LEU A 61 6.49 13.77 -28.29
CA LEU A 61 5.94 15.08 -28.65
C LEU A 61 7.02 16.17 -28.51
N ALA A 62 7.47 16.73 -29.64
CA ALA A 62 8.48 17.78 -29.74
C ALA A 62 7.90 19.10 -30.27
N LEU A 63 8.65 20.20 -30.08
CA LEU A 63 8.33 21.56 -30.55
C LEU A 63 9.14 21.94 -31.79
#